data_AF-A0A7X8ZS55-F1
#
_entry.id   AF-A0A7X8ZS55-F1
#
_cell.length_a   1.000
_cell.length_b   1.000
_cell.length_c   1.000
_cell.angle_alpha   90.00
_cell.angle_beta   90.00
_cell.angle_gamma   90.00
#
_symmetry.space_group_name_H-M   'P 1'
#
loop_
_entity.id
_entity.type
_entity.pdbx_description
1 polymer ?
#
loop_
_entity_poly.entity_id
_entity_poly.type
_entity_poly.pdbx_seq_one_letter_code
_entity_poly.pdbx_strand_id
1 'polypeptide(L)'
;NNEETKRKGKSGESLTFALKEGSKGHKIAILWEESNEPASFEIQASRGGSQFITTYEGKVTNSSSYQEYPLGGDVTSDIRILITQGVGIISEVILDNIK
;
A
#
# COMPACT_ATOMS: atom_id res chain seq x y z
N ASN A 1 11.57 -14.66 4.09
CA ASN A 1 12.40 -13.48 3.80
C ASN A 1 11.52 -12.42 3.19
N ASN A 2 11.04 -11.47 3.99
CA ASN A 2 10.46 -10.25 3.45
C ASN A 2 11.66 -9.33 3.16
N GLU A 3 12.12 -9.30 1.92
CA GLU A 3 13.22 -8.42 1.52
C GLU A 3 12.73 -6.98 1.69
N GLU A 4 13.52 -6.18 2.42
CA GLU A 4 13.28 -4.76 2.69
C GLU A 4 12.80 -4.04 1.42
N THR A 5 11.50 -3.78 1.31
CA THR A 5 10.93 -3.11 0.15
C THR A 5 11.06 -1.61 0.35
N LYS A 6 12.30 -1.11 0.37
CA LYS A 6 12.54 0.33 0.35
C LYS A 6 12.23 0.85 -1.04
N ARG A 7 11.08 1.51 -1.19
CA ARG A 7 10.60 2.06 -2.46
C ARG A 7 10.25 3.52 -2.30
N LYS A 8 10.98 4.37 -3.01
CA LYS A 8 10.65 5.78 -3.18
C LYS A 8 9.72 5.93 -4.37
N GLY A 9 8.58 6.58 -4.19
CA GLY A 9 7.61 6.89 -5.22
C GLY A 9 7.32 8.40 -5.30
N LYS A 10 7.18 8.94 -6.50
CA LYS A 10 6.68 10.30 -6.75
C LYS A 10 5.23 10.29 -7.22
N SER A 11 4.59 11.46 -7.21
CA SER A 11 3.25 11.68 -7.80
C SER A 11 3.06 10.94 -9.14
N GLY A 12 2.03 10.10 -9.21
CA GLY A 12 1.70 9.26 -10.37
C GLY A 12 2.37 7.88 -10.39
N GLU A 13 3.35 7.62 -9.53
CA GLU A 13 3.97 6.29 -9.41
C GLU A 13 3.19 5.41 -8.45
N SER A 14 3.18 4.11 -8.77
CA SER A 14 2.49 3.12 -7.96
C SER A 14 3.33 1.89 -7.72
N LEU A 15 3.09 1.25 -6.58
CA LEU A 15 3.66 -0.02 -6.20
C LEU A 15 2.52 -1.03 -6.07
N THR A 16 2.60 -2.13 -6.82
CA THR A 16 1.56 -3.16 -6.86
C THR A 16 2.08 -4.45 -6.23
N PHE A 17 1.23 -5.08 -5.42
CA PHE A 17 1.49 -6.30 -4.70
C PHE A 17 0.41 -7.33 -5.05
N ALA A 18 0.82 -8.47 -5.59
CA ALA A 18 -0.08 -9.58 -5.85
C ALA A 18 -0.31 -10.38 -4.56
N LEU A 19 -1.57 -10.72 -4.29
CA LEU A 19 -1.92 -11.67 -3.24
C LEU A 19 -1.71 -13.10 -3.74
N LYS A 20 -1.34 -14.01 -2.84
CA LYS A 20 -1.28 -15.44 -3.16
C LYS A 20 -2.68 -15.95 -3.48
N GLU A 21 -2.78 -16.85 -4.45
CA GLU A 21 -4.05 -17.48 -4.82
C GLU A 21 -4.74 -18.10 -3.60
N GLY A 22 -6.06 -17.90 -3.49
CA GLY A 22 -6.86 -18.36 -2.36
C GLY A 22 -6.71 -17.54 -1.07
N SER A 23 -5.81 -16.55 -1.03
CA SER A 23 -5.67 -15.63 0.10
C SER A 23 -6.69 -14.49 0.02
N LYS A 24 -7.05 -13.98 1.19
CA LYS A 24 -7.91 -12.79 1.33
C LYS A 24 -7.17 -11.74 2.15
N GLY A 25 -6.88 -10.62 1.51
CA GLY A 25 -6.35 -9.43 2.17
C GLY A 25 -7.51 -8.57 2.69
N HIS A 26 -7.48 -8.25 3.98
CA HIS A 26 -8.46 -7.33 4.60
C HIS A 26 -7.83 -5.98 4.95
N LYS A 27 -6.53 -5.99 5.24
CA LYS A 27 -5.74 -4.81 5.59
C LYS A 27 -4.34 -4.89 5.00
N ILE A 28 -3.73 -3.72 4.87
CA ILE A 28 -2.32 -3.54 4.53
C ILE A 28 -1.68 -2.68 5.62
N ALA A 29 -0.52 -3.08 6.10
CA ALA A 29 0.28 -2.28 7.00
C ALA A 29 1.48 -1.71 6.23
N ILE A 30 1.67 -0.40 6.32
CA ILE A 30 2.74 0.31 5.62
C ILE A 30 3.61 0.99 6.67
N LEU A 31 4.91 0.76 6.61
CA LEU A 31 5.90 1.56 7.31
C LEU A 31 6.42 2.64 6.36
N TRP A 32 6.06 3.88 6.66
CA TRP A 32 6.54 5.05 5.92
C TRP A 32 7.86 5.53 6.50
N GLU A 33 8.81 5.86 5.62
CA GLU A 33 10.02 6.56 6.05
C GLU A 33 9.71 8.03 6.27
N GLU A 34 10.40 8.64 7.23
CA GLU A 34 10.25 10.07 7.47
C GLU A 34 10.75 10.86 6.24
N SER A 35 9.92 11.80 5.79
CA SER A 35 10.25 12.74 4.73
C SER A 35 9.94 14.17 5.17
N ASN A 36 10.74 15.13 4.72
CA ASN A 36 10.49 16.55 4.98
C ASN A 36 9.42 17.15 4.06
N GLU A 37 8.95 16.39 3.06
CA GLU A 37 7.94 16.83 2.12
C GLU A 37 6.61 16.12 2.38
N PRO A 38 5.47 16.84 2.38
CA PRO A 38 4.17 16.21 2.50
C PRO A 38 3.88 15.36 1.25
N ALA A 39 3.34 14.17 1.46
CA ALA A 39 2.89 13.29 0.39
C ALA A 39 1.46 12.80 0.63
N SER A 40 0.71 12.61 -0.45
CA SER A 40 -0.62 12.01 -0.43
C SER A 40 -0.57 10.69 -1.21
N PHE A 41 -1.40 9.74 -0.80
CA PHE A 41 -1.45 8.43 -1.41
C PHE A 41 -2.87 7.85 -1.42
N GLU A 42 -3.07 6.92 -2.32
CA GLU A 42 -4.24 6.06 -2.38
C GLU A 42 -3.83 4.59 -2.20
N ILE A 43 -4.71 3.82 -1.59
CA ILE A 43 -4.65 2.36 -1.61
C ILE A 43 -5.80 1.87 -2.47
N GLN A 44 -5.45 1.14 -3.51
CA GLN A 44 -6.39 0.60 -4.48
C GLN A 44 -6.34 -0.94 -4.45
N ALA A 45 -7.48 -1.58 -4.62
CA ALA A 45 -7.59 -3.04 -4.60
C ALA A 45 -8.28 -3.57 -5.85
N SER A 46 -7.82 -4.72 -6.33
CA SER A 46 -8.48 -5.54 -7.36
C SER A 46 -9.03 -6.84 -6.76
N ARG A 47 -10.28 -7.16 -7.09
CA ARG A 47 -11.04 -8.31 -6.56
C ARG A 47 -11.29 -9.41 -7.59
N GLY A 48 -10.40 -9.57 -8.58
CA GLY A 48 -10.52 -10.58 -9.64
C GLY A 48 -10.88 -10.02 -11.02
N GLY A 49 -10.54 -8.75 -11.29
CA GLY A 49 -10.70 -8.12 -12.60
C GLY A 49 -9.53 -7.19 -12.94
N SER A 50 -9.58 -6.52 -14.09
CA SER A 50 -8.54 -5.57 -14.53
C SER A 50 -8.62 -4.18 -13.87
N GLN A 51 -9.67 -3.93 -13.08
CA GLN A 51 -9.92 -2.63 -12.46
C GLN A 51 -9.40 -2.59 -11.03
N PHE A 52 -8.69 -1.50 -10.72
CA PHE A 52 -8.36 -1.11 -9.36
C PHE A 52 -9.41 -0.12 -8.85
N ILE A 53 -9.90 -0.35 -7.63
CA ILE A 53 -10.85 0.55 -6.95
C ILE A 53 -10.13 1.17 -5.76
N THR A 54 -10.18 2.49 -5.62
CA THR A 54 -9.65 3.19 -4.44
C THR A 54 -10.46 2.81 -3.20
N THR A 55 -9.76 2.23 -2.23
CA THR A 55 -10.31 1.74 -0.96
C THR A 55 -9.96 2.65 0.22
N TYR A 56 -8.86 3.39 0.10
CA TYR A 56 -8.39 4.36 1.08
C TYR A 56 -7.66 5.50 0.38
N GLU A 57 -7.80 6.71 0.90
CA GLU A 57 -7.05 7.90 0.51
C GLU A 57 -6.53 8.56 1.79
N GLY A 58 -5.28 9.00 1.78
CA GLY A 58 -4.70 9.67 2.94
C GLY A 58 -3.41 10.41 2.67
N LYS A 59 -2.88 11.01 3.72
CA LYS A 59 -1.57 11.67 3.73
C LYS A 59 -0.55 10.77 4.40
N VAL A 60 0.67 10.76 3.88
CA VAL A 60 1.79 10.09 4.53
C VAL A 60 2.05 10.79 5.85
N THR A 61 2.00 10.02 6.93
CA THR A 61 2.38 10.46 8.27
C THR A 61 3.74 9.89 8.58
N ASN A 62 4.72 10.76 8.85
CA ASN A 62 6.03 10.36 9.36
C ASN A 62 5.82 9.65 10.70
N SER A 63 5.97 8.33 10.70
CA SER A 63 5.75 7.48 11.85
C SER A 63 6.79 6.38 11.83
N SER A 64 7.51 6.20 12.94
CA SER A 64 8.45 5.09 13.13
C SER A 64 7.73 3.74 13.38
N SER A 65 6.43 3.66 13.08
CA SER A 65 5.58 2.49 13.33
C SER A 65 4.68 2.19 12.14
N TYR A 66 4.32 0.92 12.01
CA TYR A 66 3.40 0.46 10.97
C TYR A 66 2.04 1.13 11.10
N GLN A 67 1.57 1.72 10.01
CA GLN A 67 0.22 2.21 9.92
C GLN A 67 -0.64 1.20 9.16
N GLU A 68 -1.70 0.72 9.80
CA GLU A 68 -2.66 -0.21 9.20
C GLU A 68 -3.78 0.55 8.49
N TYR A 69 -4.13 0.07 7.29
CA TYR A 69 -5.20 0.62 6.48
C TYR A 69 -6.18 -0.48 6.03
N PRO A 70 -7.49 -0.31 6.27
CA PRO A 70 -8.48 -1.28 5.83
C PRO A 70 -8.68 -1.20 4.32
N LEU A 71 -8.85 -2.35 3.66
CA LEU A 71 -9.09 -2.46 2.21
C LEU A 71 -10.59 -2.43 1.85
N GLY A 72 -11.46 -2.16 2.83
CA GLY A 72 -12.91 -2.02 2.59
C GLY A 72 -13.61 -3.28 2.08
N GLY A 73 -13.06 -4.47 2.36
CA GLY A 73 -13.61 -5.78 1.97
C GLY A 73 -12.53 -6.77 1.55
N ASP A 74 -12.93 -7.98 1.19
CA ASP A 74 -12.01 -9.03 0.74
C ASP A 74 -11.32 -8.62 -0.56
N VAL A 75 -9.99 -8.57 -0.54
CA VAL A 75 -9.16 -8.44 -1.74
C VAL A 75 -8.57 -9.80 -2.06
N THR A 76 -8.70 -10.21 -3.32
CA THR A 76 -8.35 -11.57 -3.77
C THR A 76 -7.30 -11.60 -4.87
N SER A 77 -6.95 -10.44 -5.48
CA SER A 77 -6.00 -10.36 -6.60
C SER A 77 -4.81 -9.49 -6.25
N ASP A 78 -4.96 -8.17 -6.30
CA ASP A 78 -3.82 -7.25 -6.20
C ASP A 78 -4.17 -6.04 -5.34
N ILE A 79 -3.16 -5.51 -4.66
CA ILE A 79 -3.23 -4.26 -3.90
C ILE A 79 -2.19 -3.32 -4.49
N ARG A 80 -2.57 -2.06 -4.67
CA ARG A 80 -1.71 -1.01 -5.22
C ARG A 80 -1.67 0.16 -4.27
N ILE A 81 -0.47 0.65 -3.99
CA ILE A 81 -0.25 1.94 -3.33
C ILE A 81 0.13 2.94 -4.42
N LEU A 82 -0.66 3.99 -4.62
CA LEU A 82 -0.42 5.05 -5.59
C LEU A 82 -0.05 6.34 -4.85
N ILE A 83 1.10 6.94 -5.18
CA ILE A 83 1.42 8.28 -4.68
C ILE A 83 0.69 9.29 -5.55
N THR A 84 -0.22 10.06 -4.96
CA THR A 84 -1.06 11.02 -5.70
C THR A 84 -0.50 12.44 -5.66
N GLN A 85 0.32 12.75 -4.66
CA GLN A 85 0.99 14.05 -4.53
C GLN A 85 2.30 13.91 -3.76
N GLY A 86 3.30 14.72 -4.12
CA GLY A 86 4.58 14.77 -3.42
C GLY A 86 5.43 13.53 -3.63
N VAL A 87 6.24 13.20 -2.62
CA VAL A 87 7.18 12.07 -2.63
C VAL A 87 6.98 11.24 -1.38
N GLY A 88 6.49 10.00 -1.56
CA GLY A 88 6.34 9.02 -0.49
C GLY A 88 7.50 8.02 -0.51
N ILE A 89 8.01 7.66 0.66
CA ILE A 89 9.03 6.61 0.79
C ILE A 89 8.44 5.51 1.66
N ILE A 90 8.29 4.33 1.06
CA ILE A 90 7.83 3.14 1.75
C ILE A 90 9.08 2.39 2.19
N SER A 91 9.21 2.11 3.48
CA SER A 91 10.29 1.28 4.02
C SER A 91 9.91 -0.20 3.97
N GLU A 92 8.68 -0.53 4.36
CA GLU A 92 8.19 -1.90 4.38
C GLU A 92 6.66 -1.95 4.20
N VAL A 93 6.18 -3.06 3.62
CA VAL A 93 4.76 -3.37 3.49
C VAL A 93 4.51 -4.77 4.03
N ILE A 94 3.48 -4.91 4.85
CA ILE A 94 2.97 -6.19 5.34
C ILE A 94 1.53 -6.33 4.86
N LEU A 95 1.25 -7.47 4.24
CA LEU A 95 -0.08 -7.88 3.82
C LEU A 95 -0.57 -8.97 4.76
N ASP A 96 -1.74 -8.73 5.35
CA ASP A 96 -2.36 -9.71 6.25
C ASP A 96 -2.62 -11.02 5.46
N ASN A 97 -2.24 -12.15 6.04
CA ASN A 97 -2.30 -13.51 5.48
C ASN A 97 -1.20 -13.97 4.48
N ILE A 98 -0.06 -13.29 4.36
CA ILE A 98 1.13 -13.94 3.79
C ILE A 98 1.84 -14.76 4.88
N LYS A 99 1.27 -15.91 5.23
CA LYS A 99 2.07 -17.01 5.79
C LYS A 99 2.69 -17.84 4.67
#